data_AF-A0A6I7NTW6-F1
#
_entry.id   AF-A0A6I7NTW6-F1
#
_cell.length_a   1.000
_cell.length_b   1.000
_cell.length_c   1.000
_cell.angle_alpha   90.00
_cell.angle_beta   90.00
_cell.angle_gamma   90.00
#
_symmetry.space_group_name_H-M   'P 1'
#
loop_
_entity.id
_entity.type
_entity.pdbx_description
1 polymer ?
#
loop_
_entity_poly.entity_id
_entity_poly.type
_entity_poly.pdbx_seq_one_letter_code
_entity_poly.pdbx_strand_id
1 'polypeptide(L)' 'MGFTQADVAEQLNTITSEISRMENHAKDIKISTLTKYAKAFGKKGKLEIE' A
#
# COMPACT_ATOMS: atom_id res chain seq x y z
N MET A 1 14.73 8.00 -4.18
CA MET A 1 13.80 8.66 -3.25
C MET A 1 12.41 8.17 -3.57
N GLY A 2 11.83 7.35 -2.69
CA GLY A 2 10.47 6.84 -2.82
C GLY A 2 9.50 7.62 -1.93
N PHE A 3 8.21 7.27 -1.98
CA PHE A 3 7.20 7.83 -1.07
C PHE A 3 7.48 7.38 0.36
N THR A 4 7.32 8.30 1.32
CA THR A 4 7.36 7.99 2.75
C THR A 4 6.03 7.38 3.20
N GLN A 5 6.01 6.71 4.36
CA GLN A 5 4.76 6.16 4.91
C GLN A 5 3.69 7.24 5.14
N ALA A 6 4.10 8.48 5.44
CA ALA A 6 3.19 9.62 5.59
C ALA A 6 2.56 10.01 4.24
N ASP A 7 3.35 10.06 3.16
CA ASP A 7 2.85 10.35 1.81
C ASP A 7 1.86 9.29 1.34
N VAL A 8 2.15 8.02 1.65
CA VAL A 8 1.27 6.89 1.33
C VAL A 8 -0.03 6.96 2.15
N ALA A 9 0.06 7.32 3.43
CA ALA A 9 -1.08 7.45 4.32
C ALA A 9 -2.03 8.56 3.84
N GLU A 10 -1.48 9.71 3.45
CA GLU A 10 -2.23 10.83 2.90
C GLU A 10 -3.00 10.43 1.63
N GLN A 11 -2.33 9.78 0.67
CA GLN A 11 -2.97 9.35 -0.57
C GLN A 11 -4.06 8.29 -0.36
N LEU A 12 -3.93 7.48 0.68
CA LEU A 12 -4.90 6.43 1.01
C LEU A 12 -5.96 6.87 2.02
N ASN A 13 -5.94 8.14 2.44
CA ASN A 13 -6.81 8.67 3.49
C ASN A 13 -6.81 7.77 4.73
N THR A 14 -5.62 7.38 5.17
CA THR A 14 -5.39 6.57 6.38
C THR A 14 -4.26 7.18 7.21
N ILE A 15 -3.85 6.51 8.28
CA ILE A 15 -2.79 6.96 9.19
C ILE A 15 -1.50 6.15 8.99
N THR A 16 -0.36 6.78 9.29
CA THR A 16 0.99 6.20 9.12
C THR A 16 1.17 4.87 9.85
N SER A 17 0.52 4.68 11.00
CA SER A 17 0.59 3.41 11.75
C SER A 17 -0.07 2.24 11.02
N GLU A 18 -1.14 2.48 10.26
CA GLU A 18 -1.80 1.46 9.44
C GLU A 18 -0.91 1.07 8.25
N ILE A 19 -0.25 2.05 7.62
CA ILE A 19 0.76 1.83 6.58
C ILE A 19 1.93 0.99 7.12
N SER A 20 2.49 1.38 8.26
CA SER A 20 3.58 0.66 8.92
C SER A 20 3.18 -0.77 9.29
N ARG A 21 1.97 -0.97 9.82
CA ARG A 21 1.43 -2.31 10.11
C ARG A 21 1.33 -3.15 8.83
N MET A 22 0.86 -2.57 7.74
CA MET A 22 0.70 -3.28 6.47
C MET A 22 2.03 -3.66 5.84
N GLU A 23 3.05 -2.81 5.95
CA GLU A 23 4.41 -3.13 5.49
C GLU A 23 5.07 -4.21 6.36
N ASN A 24 4.95 -4.09 7.68
CA ASN A 24 5.53 -5.06 8.62
C ASN A 24 4.80 -6.41 8.64
N HIS A 25 3.54 -6.46 8.21
CA HIS A 25 2.75 -7.69 8.06
C HIS A 25 2.42 -8.02 6.60
N ALA A 26 3.29 -7.65 5.66
CA ALA A 26 3.04 -7.81 4.21
C ALA A 26 2.75 -9.25 3.76
N LYS A 27 3.09 -10.27 4.56
CA LYS A 27 2.73 -11.68 4.30
C LYS A 27 1.23 -11.97 4.43
N ASP A 28 0.50 -11.18 5.22
CA ASP A 28 -0.94 -11.36 5.49
C ASP A 28 -1.78 -10.17 4.98
N ILE A 29 -1.27 -9.46 3.97
CA ILE A 29 -1.97 -8.31 3.41
C ILE A 29 -3.10 -8.76 2.48
N LYS A 30 -4.30 -8.20 2.66
CA LYS A 30 -5.43 -8.46 1.76
C LYS A 30 -5.15 -7.89 0.36
N ILE A 31 -5.54 -8.61 -0.68
CA ILE A 31 -5.48 -8.14 -2.09
C ILE A 31 -6.23 -6.81 -2.28
N SER A 32 -7.33 -6.60 -1.56
CA SER A 32 -8.08 -5.33 -1.56
C SER A 32 -7.22 -4.14 -1.14
N THR A 33 -6.27 -4.38 -0.23
CA THR A 33 -5.38 -3.38 0.33
C THR A 33 -4.25 -3.06 -0.65
N LEU A 34 -3.65 -4.07 -1.28
CA LEU A 34 -2.69 -3.90 -2.38
C LEU A 34 -3.31 -3.14 -3.58
N THR A 35 -4.59 -3.43 -3.87
CA THR A 35 -5.32 -2.76 -4.95
C THR A 35 -5.55 -1.27 -4.65
N LYS A 36 -5.86 -0.91 -3.41
CA LYS A 36 -5.99 0.50 -2.99
C LYS A 36 -4.67 1.24 -3.13
N TYR A 37 -3.56 0.61 -2.71
CA TYR A 37 -2.21 1.13 -2.92
C TYR A 37 -1.92 1.39 -4.40
N ALA A 38 -2.08 0.39 -5.26
CA ALA A 38 -1.80 0.54 -6.69
C ALA A 38 -2.60 1.70 -7.31
N LYS A 39 -3.88 1.83 -6.94
CA LYS A 39 -4.76 2.93 -7.38
C LYS A 39 -4.30 4.30 -6.88
N ALA A 40 -3.89 4.41 -5.62
CA ALA A 40 -3.42 5.67 -5.04
C ALA A 40 -2.21 6.25 -5.79
N PHE A 41 -1.31 5.38 -6.26
CA PHE A 41 -0.14 5.77 -7.05
C PHE A 41 -0.40 5.86 -8.57
N GLY A 42 -1.66 5.75 -9.01
CA GLY A 42 -2.01 5.76 -10.43
C GLY A 42 -1.40 4.60 -11.24
N LYS A 43 -0.90 3.56 -10.57
CA LYS A 43 -0.25 2.40 -11.22
C LYS A 43 -1.26 1.29 -11.44
N LYS A 44 -1.32 0.75 -12.66
CA LYS A 44 -2.03 -0.49 -12.94
C LYS A 44 -1.15 -1.65 -12.46
N GLY A 45 -1.46 -2.24 -11.31
CA GLY A 45 -0.73 -3.39 -10.79
C GLY A 45 -1.02 -4.64 -11.62
N LYS A 46 0.02 -5.36 -12.05
CA LYS A 46 -0.07 -6.73 -12.57
C LYS A 46 0.36 -7.66 -11.44
N LEU A 47 -0.52 -8.58 -11.04
CA LEU A 47 -0.20 -9.61 -10.05
C LEU A 47 0.31 -10.84 -10.82
N GLU A 48 1.55 -11.22 -10.62
CA GLU A 48 2.10 -12.52 -11.06
C GLU A 48 2.41 -13.32 -9.80
N ILE A 49 1.93 -14.58 -9.78
CA ILE A 49 2.19 -15.55 -8.73
C ILE A 49 3.07 -16.61 -9.39
N GLU A 50 4.23 -16.90 -8.78
CA GLU A 50 5.14 -17.99 -9.19
C GLU A 50 4.68 -19.32 -8.59
#